data_AF-A0A9W7DIC8-F1
#
_entry.id   AF-A0A9W7DIC8-F1
#
_cell.length_a   1.000
_cell.length_b   1.000
_cell.length_c   1.000
_cell.angle_alpha   90.00
_cell.angle_beta   90.00
_cell.angle_gamma   90.00
#
_symmetry.space_group_name_H-M   'P 1'
#
loop_
_entity.id
_entity.type
_entity.pdbx_description
1 polymer ?
#
loop_
_entity_poly.entity_id
_entity_poly.type
_entity_poly.pdbx_seq_one_letter_code
_entity_poly.pdbx_strand_id
1 'polypeptide(L)'
;MSLKGWDSYYLDYAKTNDLTVDPTKDLNFVHPHDYYALVFSVFKNEYVGSDNKEMSIELLKGFSFSGGSSQASDATINIAIKSFLTFWRTITPQEQNFILGNLMDILKPLDAKLAKLKTPKVERLNKLHNSCLKFWCNILELNVPLPDDFKMRNLFIRVYNLSLGTSNIPRLLTCIRIFIMIYLSSPADFADCEKRLKFLKAKHPIPKVKNAAADALKEIEYERSHPIEN
;
A
#
# COMPACT_ATOMS: atom_id res chain seq x y z
N MET A 1 -15.97 -2.89 20.78
CA MET A 1 -16.37 -1.90 19.77
C MET A 1 -17.59 -2.50 19.08
N SER A 2 -18.81 -2.20 19.55
CA SER A 2 -20.01 -2.85 19.01
C SER A 2 -20.30 -2.29 17.61
N LEU A 3 -20.29 -3.16 16.61
CA LEU A 3 -20.55 -2.87 15.20
C LEU A 3 -22.05 -2.55 14.93
N LYS A 4 -22.72 -1.82 15.83
CA LYS A 4 -24.14 -1.44 15.71
C LYS A 4 -24.33 -0.66 14.41
N GLY A 5 -24.84 -1.34 13.38
CA GLY A 5 -25.02 -0.82 12.01
C GLY A 5 -24.46 -1.72 10.90
N TRP A 6 -23.53 -2.63 11.20
CA TRP A 6 -22.94 -3.56 10.23
C TRP A 6 -23.48 -4.99 10.33
N ASP A 7 -24.33 -5.26 11.33
CA ASP A 7 -24.89 -6.58 11.59
C ASP A 7 -25.67 -7.12 10.38
N SER A 8 -26.35 -6.25 9.63
CA SER A 8 -27.05 -6.62 8.39
C SER A 8 -26.09 -7.11 7.31
N TYR A 9 -24.97 -6.42 7.08
CA TYR A 9 -23.95 -6.83 6.10
C TYR A 9 -23.28 -8.14 6.50
N TYR A 10 -23.02 -8.33 7.80
CA TYR A 10 -22.47 -9.60 8.26
C TYR A 10 -23.46 -10.74 8.11
N LEU A 11 -24.73 -10.55 8.46
CA LEU A 11 -25.76 -11.57 8.29
C LEU A 11 -25.94 -11.95 6.81
N ASP A 12 -25.88 -10.97 5.91
CA ASP A 12 -25.94 -11.21 4.47
C ASP A 12 -24.70 -11.94 3.94
N TYR A 13 -23.51 -11.52 4.36
CA TYR A 13 -22.25 -12.20 4.05
C TYR A 13 -22.26 -13.65 4.57
N ALA A 14 -22.65 -13.86 5.83
CA ALA A 14 -22.68 -15.17 6.44
C ALA A 14 -23.68 -16.10 5.76
N LYS A 15 -24.86 -15.58 5.40
CA LYS A 15 -25.85 -16.31 4.60
C LYS A 15 -25.30 -16.71 3.22
N THR A 16 -24.57 -15.80 2.56
CA THR A 16 -23.99 -16.04 1.23
C THR A 16 -22.84 -17.05 1.27
N ASN A 17 -22.17 -17.21 2.42
CA ASN A 17 -21.01 -18.07 2.60
C ASN A 17 -21.28 -19.26 3.55
N ASP A 18 -22.55 -19.61 3.79
CA ASP A 18 -22.99 -20.73 4.64
C ASP A 18 -22.35 -20.75 6.04
N LEU A 19 -22.12 -19.57 6.63
CA LEU A 19 -21.57 -19.43 7.98
C LEU A 19 -22.69 -19.45 9.03
N THR A 20 -22.53 -20.27 10.07
CA THR A 20 -23.44 -20.30 11.21
C THR A 20 -23.26 -19.06 12.09
N VAL A 21 -24.28 -18.19 12.14
CA VAL A 21 -24.27 -16.97 12.97
C VAL A 21 -25.12 -17.17 14.22
N ASP A 22 -24.55 -16.83 15.38
CA ASP A 22 -25.30 -16.62 16.62
C ASP A 22 -25.56 -15.12 16.80
N PRO A 23 -26.79 -14.62 16.56
CA PRO A 23 -27.10 -13.20 16.61
C PRO A 23 -27.03 -12.60 18.03
N THR A 24 -26.81 -13.43 19.06
CA THR A 24 -26.66 -12.99 20.45
C THR A 24 -25.20 -12.80 20.87
N LYS A 25 -24.25 -13.16 19.99
CA LYS A 25 -22.81 -13.04 20.25
C LYS A 25 -22.19 -11.92 19.43
N ASP A 26 -21.14 -11.32 19.97
CA ASP A 26 -20.28 -10.40 19.21
C ASP A 26 -19.76 -11.10 17.94
N LEU A 27 -19.65 -10.32 16.86
CA LEU A 27 -19.13 -10.77 15.57
C LEU A 27 -17.70 -11.29 15.72
N ASN A 28 -17.55 -12.61 15.77
CA ASN A 28 -16.27 -13.29 15.87
C ASN A 28 -15.93 -13.97 14.54
N PHE A 29 -15.05 -13.34 13.77
CA PHE A 29 -14.45 -13.97 12.60
C PHE A 29 -13.44 -15.01 13.06
N VAL A 30 -13.78 -16.29 12.89
CA VAL A 30 -12.88 -17.41 13.19
C VAL A 30 -11.71 -17.43 12.19
N HIS A 31 -11.96 -17.04 10.94
CA HIS A 31 -10.95 -16.95 9.89
C HIS A 31 -10.71 -15.49 9.46
N PRO A 32 -9.45 -15.00 9.47
CA PRO A 32 -9.14 -13.64 9.04
C PRO A 32 -9.55 -13.33 7.59
N HIS A 33 -9.65 -14.35 6.74
CA HIS A 33 -10.16 -14.20 5.37
C HIS A 33 -11.60 -13.67 5.35
N ASP A 34 -12.47 -14.21 6.19
CA ASP A 34 -13.88 -13.81 6.26
C ASP A 34 -14.04 -12.37 6.74
N TYR A 35 -13.17 -11.96 7.67
CA TYR A 35 -13.09 -10.58 8.12
C TYR A 35 -12.79 -9.64 6.95
N TYR A 36 -11.73 -9.90 6.17
CA TYR A 36 -11.37 -9.04 5.05
C TYR A 36 -12.39 -9.11 3.91
N ALA A 37 -12.99 -10.27 3.66
CA ALA A 37 -14.04 -10.41 2.65
C ALA A 37 -15.27 -9.57 3.00
N LEU A 38 -15.72 -9.57 4.26
CA LEU A 38 -16.76 -8.65 4.73
C LEU A 38 -16.33 -7.20 4.56
N VAL A 39 -15.14 -6.83 5.06
CA VAL A 39 -14.64 -5.45 4.99
C VAL A 39 -14.61 -4.95 3.54
N PHE A 40 -14.19 -5.78 2.59
CA PHE A 40 -14.17 -5.40 1.18
C PHE A 40 -15.56 -5.39 0.53
N SER A 41 -16.45 -6.29 0.93
CA SER A 41 -17.86 -6.25 0.49
C SER A 41 -18.53 -4.93 0.90
N VAL A 42 -18.38 -4.57 2.18
CA VAL A 42 -18.80 -3.27 2.71
C VAL A 42 -18.13 -2.12 1.97
N PHE A 43 -16.81 -2.19 1.76
CA PHE A 43 -16.07 -1.14 1.09
C PHE A 43 -16.59 -0.91 -0.33
N LYS A 44 -16.82 -1.99 -1.08
CA LYS A 44 -17.37 -1.94 -2.43
C LYS A 44 -18.76 -1.31 -2.46
N ASN A 45 -19.65 -1.77 -1.60
CA ASN A 45 -21.06 -1.39 -1.68
C ASN A 45 -21.33 0.04 -1.18
N GLU A 46 -20.56 0.51 -0.18
CA GLU A 46 -20.85 1.79 0.48
C GLU A 46 -19.92 2.94 0.08
N TYR A 47 -18.67 2.63 -0.31
CA TYR A 47 -17.61 3.63 -0.35
C TYR A 47 -16.91 3.73 -1.71
N VAL A 48 -16.83 2.63 -2.46
CA VAL A 48 -16.26 2.66 -3.81
C VAL A 48 -17.18 3.47 -4.74
N GLY A 49 -16.65 4.57 -5.27
CA GLY A 49 -17.39 5.45 -6.18
C GLY A 49 -18.41 6.37 -5.49
N SER A 50 -18.48 6.39 -4.17
CA SER A 50 -19.36 7.32 -3.44
C SER A 50 -18.68 8.68 -3.19
N ASP A 51 -19.48 9.70 -2.89
CA ASP A 51 -18.98 11.03 -2.53
C ASP A 51 -18.23 11.03 -1.17
N ASN A 52 -18.31 9.93 -0.41
CA ASN A 52 -17.64 9.79 0.88
C ASN A 52 -16.18 9.31 0.75
N LYS A 53 -15.39 10.14 0.06
CA LYS A 53 -13.95 9.91 -0.13
C LYS A 53 -13.18 9.84 1.19
N GLU A 54 -13.58 10.60 2.21
CA GLU A 54 -12.91 10.62 3.51
C GLU A 54 -12.98 9.26 4.20
N MET A 55 -14.17 8.65 4.27
CA MET A 55 -14.34 7.33 4.87
C MET A 55 -13.61 6.24 4.07
N SER A 56 -13.61 6.36 2.74
CA SER A 56 -12.83 5.48 1.86
C SER A 56 -11.34 5.51 2.22
N ILE A 57 -10.80 6.70 2.42
CA ILE A 57 -9.40 6.89 2.83
C ILE A 57 -9.17 6.30 4.22
N GLU A 58 -10.04 6.52 5.20
CA GLU A 58 -9.88 5.94 6.54
C GLU A 58 -9.88 4.41 6.55
N LEU A 59 -10.76 3.78 5.76
CA LEU A 59 -10.76 2.32 5.59
C LEU A 59 -9.44 1.84 4.98
N LEU A 60 -8.95 2.49 3.93
CA LEU A 60 -7.69 2.15 3.28
C LEU A 60 -6.46 2.43 4.16
N LYS A 61 -6.52 3.41 5.07
CA LYS A 61 -5.50 3.61 6.11
C LYS A 61 -5.45 2.41 7.05
N GLY A 62 -6.60 1.94 7.53
CA GLY A 62 -6.71 0.72 8.34
C GLY A 62 -6.14 -0.48 7.61
N PHE A 63 -6.56 -0.69 6.36
CA PHE A 63 -6.10 -1.80 5.54
C PHE A 63 -4.60 -1.75 5.23
N SER A 64 -4.04 -0.55 5.02
CA SER A 64 -2.59 -0.38 4.83
C SER A 64 -1.79 -0.89 6.03
N PHE A 65 -2.32 -0.79 7.25
CA PHE A 65 -1.70 -1.43 8.42
C PHE A 65 -1.82 -2.95 8.37
N SER A 66 -2.94 -3.52 7.94
CA SER A 66 -3.07 -4.97 7.77
C SER A 66 -2.11 -5.55 6.72
N GLY A 67 -2.09 -4.98 5.52
CA GLY A 67 -1.30 -5.49 4.38
C GLY A 67 0.13 -4.96 4.29
N GLY A 68 0.54 -4.04 5.17
CA GLY A 68 1.86 -3.40 5.12
C GLY A 68 2.50 -3.13 6.48
N SER A 69 1.94 -3.65 7.59
CA SER A 69 2.54 -3.45 8.92
C SER A 69 3.94 -4.07 9.00
N SER A 70 4.80 -3.42 9.78
CA SER A 70 6.13 -3.96 10.13
C SER A 70 6.11 -4.82 11.39
N GLN A 71 4.97 -4.89 12.08
CA GLN A 71 4.81 -5.59 13.35
C GLN A 71 3.85 -6.78 13.26
N ALA A 72 3.09 -6.89 12.15
CA ALA A 72 2.24 -8.05 11.90
C ALA A 72 3.09 -9.25 11.46
N SER A 73 2.61 -10.46 11.73
CA SER A 73 3.22 -11.68 11.19
C SER A 73 3.04 -11.76 9.67
N ASP A 74 3.98 -12.41 8.99
CA ASP A 74 3.90 -12.63 7.54
C ASP A 74 2.60 -13.36 7.15
N ALA A 75 2.13 -14.29 7.99
CA ALA A 75 0.84 -14.96 7.78
C ALA A 75 -0.33 -13.96 7.75
N THR A 76 -0.36 -12.99 8.67
CA THR A 76 -1.41 -11.96 8.71
C THR A 76 -1.34 -11.05 7.49
N ILE A 77 -0.14 -10.63 7.12
CA ILE A 77 0.10 -9.77 5.95
C ILE A 77 -0.34 -10.52 4.68
N ASN A 78 0.10 -11.76 4.51
CA ASN A 78 -0.22 -12.58 3.34
C ASN A 78 -1.72 -12.83 3.21
N ILE A 79 -2.44 -13.06 4.30
CA ILE A 79 -3.90 -13.19 4.26
C ILE A 79 -4.53 -11.87 3.83
N ALA A 80 -4.12 -10.74 4.41
CA ALA A 80 -4.63 -9.43 4.02
C ALA A 80 -4.39 -9.16 2.52
N ILE A 81 -3.16 -9.35 2.04
CA ILE A 81 -2.80 -9.19 0.63
C ILE A 81 -3.63 -10.12 -0.26
N LYS A 82 -3.73 -11.41 0.08
CA LYS A 82 -4.53 -12.37 -0.69
C LYS A 82 -6.00 -11.93 -0.78
N SER A 83 -6.60 -11.49 0.32
CA SER A 83 -7.96 -10.97 0.33
C SER A 83 -8.10 -9.71 -0.52
N PHE A 84 -7.12 -8.80 -0.51
CA PHE A 84 -7.10 -7.64 -1.40
C PHE A 84 -7.02 -8.07 -2.87
N LEU A 85 -6.18 -9.04 -3.23
CA LEU A 85 -6.08 -9.54 -4.60
C LEU A 85 -7.38 -10.21 -5.08
N THR A 86 -8.04 -10.96 -4.20
CA THR A 86 -9.36 -11.52 -4.50
C THR A 86 -10.36 -10.40 -4.78
N PHE A 87 -10.43 -9.39 -3.90
CA PHE A 87 -11.29 -8.23 -4.09
C PHE A 87 -10.96 -7.45 -5.37
N TRP A 88 -9.67 -7.19 -5.64
CA TRP A 88 -9.15 -6.46 -6.80
C TRP A 88 -9.64 -7.03 -8.14
N ARG A 89 -9.75 -8.36 -8.22
CA ARG A 89 -10.24 -9.08 -9.41
C ARG A 89 -11.75 -8.95 -9.63
N THR A 90 -12.51 -8.50 -8.63
CA THR A 90 -13.98 -8.37 -8.68
C THR A 90 -14.47 -6.96 -8.98
N ILE A 91 -13.56 -6.00 -9.13
CA ILE A 91 -13.86 -4.59 -9.36
C ILE A 91 -13.37 -4.14 -10.74
N THR A 92 -14.03 -3.12 -11.26
CA THR A 92 -13.75 -2.50 -12.56
C THR A 92 -12.48 -1.64 -12.53
N PRO A 93 -11.85 -1.36 -13.69
CA PRO A 93 -10.70 -0.46 -13.76
C PRO A 93 -10.96 0.94 -13.17
N GLN A 94 -12.18 1.46 -13.28
CA GLN A 94 -12.57 2.75 -12.70
C GLN A 94 -12.55 2.71 -11.17
N GLU A 95 -13.10 1.65 -10.58
CA GLU A 95 -13.06 1.42 -9.13
C GLU A 95 -11.64 1.17 -8.62
N GLN A 96 -10.84 0.42 -9.40
CA GLN A 96 -9.42 0.23 -9.13
C GLN A 96 -8.68 1.58 -9.06
N ASN A 97 -8.88 2.46 -10.05
CA ASN A 97 -8.30 3.81 -10.04
C ASN A 97 -8.75 4.66 -8.86
N PHE A 98 -10.01 4.57 -8.46
CA PHE A 98 -10.51 5.25 -7.26
C PHE A 98 -9.73 4.81 -6.01
N ILE A 99 -9.53 3.50 -5.85
CA ILE A 99 -8.76 2.93 -4.72
C ILE A 99 -7.29 3.37 -4.78
N LEU A 100 -6.63 3.28 -5.94
CA LEU A 100 -5.24 3.70 -6.11
C LEU A 100 -5.07 5.20 -5.84
N GLY A 101 -6.03 6.01 -6.27
CA GLY A 101 -6.09 7.44 -5.97
C GLY A 101 -6.15 7.72 -4.47
N ASN A 102 -7.01 7.01 -3.75
CA ASN A 102 -7.13 7.13 -2.30
C ASN A 102 -5.86 6.64 -1.57
N LEU A 103 -5.23 5.55 -2.04
CA LEU A 103 -3.94 5.09 -1.53
C LEU A 103 -2.82 6.12 -1.77
N MET A 104 -2.82 6.80 -2.91
CA MET A 104 -1.89 7.92 -3.16
C MET A 104 -2.13 9.12 -2.23
N ASP A 105 -3.40 9.39 -1.89
CA ASP A 105 -3.76 10.47 -0.97
C ASP A 105 -3.24 10.21 0.46
N ILE A 106 -3.12 8.94 0.88
CA ILE A 106 -2.48 8.55 2.14
C ILE A 106 -0.99 8.91 2.15
N LEU A 107 -0.31 8.88 0.99
CA LEU A 107 1.11 9.18 0.85
C LEU A 107 1.44 10.67 0.71
N LYS A 108 0.46 11.56 0.90
CA LYS A 108 0.71 13.01 0.87
C LYS A 108 1.72 13.39 1.97
N PRO A 109 2.83 14.06 1.62
CA PRO A 109 3.82 14.45 2.62
C PRO A 109 3.23 15.47 3.59
N LEU A 110 3.71 15.45 4.83
CA LEU A 110 3.45 16.51 5.79
C LEU A 110 4.09 17.81 5.32
N ASP A 111 3.49 18.94 5.71
CA ASP A 111 4.15 20.24 5.62
C ASP A 111 5.51 20.18 6.31
N ALA A 112 6.55 20.75 5.67
CA ALA A 112 7.93 20.68 6.14
C ALA A 112 8.10 21.23 7.58
N LYS A 113 7.24 22.18 7.99
CA LYS A 113 7.20 22.70 9.36
C LYS A 113 6.69 21.65 10.35
N LEU A 114 5.61 20.95 10.01
CA LEU A 114 5.00 19.91 10.85
C LEU A 114 5.86 18.64 10.91
N ALA A 115 6.52 18.28 9.81
CA ALA A 115 7.36 17.09 9.73
C ALA A 115 8.55 17.11 10.71
N LYS A 116 9.00 18.30 11.12
CA LYS A 116 10.09 18.48 12.11
C LYS A 116 9.63 18.33 13.55
N LEU A 117 8.32 18.38 13.81
CA LEU A 117 7.77 18.25 15.15
C LEU A 117 7.71 16.78 15.55
N LYS A 118 8.34 16.42 16.68
CA LYS A 118 8.22 15.08 17.28
C LYS A 118 6.93 14.97 18.11
N THR A 119 5.79 15.07 17.44
CA THR A 119 4.49 14.90 18.09
C THR A 119 3.94 13.49 17.86
N PRO A 120 3.11 12.95 18.78
CA PRO A 120 2.46 11.66 18.59
C PRO A 120 1.66 11.56 17.27
N LYS A 121 1.07 12.68 16.83
CA LYS A 121 0.35 12.76 15.54
C LYS A 121 1.28 12.53 14.34
N VAL A 122 2.46 13.17 14.35
CA VAL A 122 3.47 13.01 13.29
C VAL A 122 4.03 11.59 13.29
N GLU A 123 4.26 11.00 14.46
CA GLU A 123 4.72 9.61 14.56
C GLU A 123 3.69 8.61 14.04
N ARG A 124 2.40 8.79 14.40
CA ARG A 124 1.31 7.96 13.88
C ARG A 124 1.21 8.04 12.36
N LEU A 125 1.31 9.25 11.81
CA LEU A 125 1.30 9.44 10.36
C LEU A 125 2.54 8.84 9.68
N ASN A 126 3.72 8.93 10.32
CA ASN A 126 4.92 8.29 9.81
C ASN A 126 4.78 6.77 9.75
N LYS A 127 4.16 6.15 10.76
CA LYS A 127 3.82 4.72 10.76
C LYS A 127 2.85 4.41 9.62
N LEU A 128 1.80 5.21 9.44
CA LEU A 128 0.84 5.05 8.35
C LEU A 128 1.51 5.12 6.97
N HIS A 129 2.37 6.13 6.72
CA HIS A 129 3.12 6.23 5.47
C HIS A 129 4.00 5.01 5.23
N ASN A 130 4.71 4.53 6.26
CA ASN A 130 5.56 3.35 6.10
C ASN A 130 4.73 2.10 5.76
N SER A 131 3.58 1.90 6.43
CA SER A 131 2.70 0.77 6.15
C SER A 131 2.08 0.86 4.76
N CYS A 132 1.62 2.05 4.36
CA CYS A 132 1.06 2.27 3.02
C CYS A 132 2.12 2.09 1.92
N LEU A 133 3.35 2.56 2.12
CA LEU A 133 4.46 2.30 1.19
C LEU A 133 4.75 0.80 1.05
N LYS A 134 4.75 0.05 2.17
CA LYS A 134 4.94 -1.41 2.12
C LYS A 134 3.81 -2.10 1.36
N PHE A 135 2.57 -1.65 1.56
CA PHE A 135 1.44 -2.16 0.82
C PHE A 135 1.58 -1.89 -0.69
N TRP A 136 1.98 -0.68 -1.10
CA TRP A 136 2.34 -0.38 -2.49
C TRP A 136 3.46 -1.25 -3.02
N CYS A 137 4.50 -1.50 -2.22
CA CYS A 137 5.58 -2.40 -2.58
C CYS A 137 5.05 -3.81 -2.89
N ASN A 138 4.16 -4.35 -2.05
CA ASN A 138 3.53 -5.66 -2.27
C ASN A 138 2.69 -5.68 -3.56
N ILE A 139 1.93 -4.62 -3.84
CA ILE A 139 1.15 -4.51 -5.10
C ILE A 139 2.07 -4.60 -6.32
N LEU A 140 3.19 -3.88 -6.29
CA LEU A 140 4.14 -3.84 -7.40
C LEU A 140 4.94 -5.15 -7.54
N GLU A 141 5.44 -5.71 -6.42
CA GLU A 141 6.22 -6.96 -6.44
C GLU A 141 5.39 -8.17 -6.86
N LEU A 142 4.09 -8.16 -6.57
CA LEU A 142 3.17 -9.22 -7.02
C LEU A 142 2.66 -9.00 -8.44
N ASN A 143 3.16 -7.99 -9.16
CA ASN A 143 2.76 -7.64 -10.52
C ASN A 143 1.23 -7.54 -10.66
N VAL A 144 0.57 -6.92 -9.68
CA VAL A 144 -0.88 -6.71 -9.72
C VAL A 144 -1.19 -5.85 -10.95
N PRO A 145 -2.06 -6.30 -11.87
CA PRO A 145 -2.43 -5.50 -13.04
C PRO A 145 -3.06 -4.18 -12.60
N LEU A 146 -2.48 -3.09 -13.07
CA LEU A 146 -2.98 -1.74 -12.83
C LEU A 146 -3.79 -1.29 -14.05
N PRO A 147 -4.82 -0.44 -13.87
CA PRO A 147 -5.54 0.17 -14.99
C PRO A 147 -4.60 0.92 -15.94
N ASP A 148 -4.86 0.85 -17.25
CA ASP A 148 -4.01 1.48 -18.28
C ASP A 148 -3.89 3.00 -18.12
N ASP A 149 -4.92 3.65 -17.59
CA ASP A 149 -4.96 5.10 -17.35
C ASP A 149 -4.37 5.51 -15.98
N PHE A 150 -3.96 4.54 -15.14
CA PHE A 150 -3.35 4.80 -13.85
C PHE A 150 -2.07 5.62 -14.01
N LYS A 151 -2.00 6.76 -13.31
CA LYS A 151 -0.87 7.68 -13.41
C LYS A 151 0.29 7.23 -12.53
N MET A 152 1.06 6.24 -12.99
CA MET A 152 2.27 5.74 -12.32
C MET A 152 3.27 6.86 -11.96
N ARG A 153 3.34 7.93 -12.78
CA ARG A 153 4.13 9.13 -12.48
C ARG A 153 3.77 9.79 -11.15
N ASN A 154 2.50 9.79 -10.78
CA ASN A 154 2.05 10.37 -9.52
C ASN A 154 2.54 9.54 -8.32
N LEU A 155 2.52 8.21 -8.42
CA LEU A 155 3.09 7.33 -7.40
C LEU A 155 4.59 7.61 -7.24
N PHE A 156 5.34 7.67 -8.35
CA PHE A 156 6.76 8.04 -8.32
C PHE A 156 7.00 9.35 -7.58
N ILE A 157 6.26 10.43 -7.89
CA ILE A 157 6.41 11.73 -7.22
C ILE A 157 6.16 11.63 -5.71
N ARG A 158 5.13 10.89 -5.28
CA ARG A 158 4.83 10.70 -3.85
C ARG A 158 5.97 9.97 -3.14
N VAL A 159 6.45 8.86 -3.71
CA VAL A 159 7.55 8.05 -3.16
C VAL A 159 8.85 8.84 -3.14
N TYR A 160 9.14 9.60 -4.20
CA TYR A 160 10.27 10.50 -4.28
C TYR A 160 10.27 11.51 -3.13
N ASN A 161 9.15 12.22 -2.95
CA ASN A 161 9.00 13.22 -1.89
C ASN A 161 9.17 12.62 -0.49
N LEU A 162 8.61 11.43 -0.25
CA LEU A 162 8.76 10.72 1.03
C LEU A 162 10.19 10.25 1.30
N SER A 163 11.03 10.13 0.26
CA SER A 163 12.45 9.81 0.37
C SER A 163 13.35 11.02 0.66
N LEU A 164 12.84 12.25 0.53
CA LEU A 164 13.65 13.47 0.67
C LEU A 164 13.91 13.80 2.14
N GLY A 165 15.16 14.15 2.47
CA GLY A 165 15.53 14.77 3.74
C GLY A 165 15.18 13.96 5.00
N THR A 166 14.89 12.66 4.87
CA THR A 166 14.50 11.79 5.99
C THR A 166 15.66 10.89 6.41
N SER A 167 15.71 10.56 7.70
CA SER A 167 16.59 9.53 8.27
C SER A 167 15.85 8.24 8.63
N ASN A 168 14.55 8.13 8.28
CA ASN A 168 13.75 6.93 8.50
C ASN A 168 14.21 5.83 7.53
N ILE A 169 15.12 4.97 8.01
CA ILE A 169 15.72 3.90 7.22
C ILE A 169 14.65 2.94 6.65
N PRO A 170 13.70 2.38 7.44
CA PRO A 170 12.66 1.51 6.89
C PRO A 170 11.89 2.13 5.71
N ARG A 171 11.53 3.42 5.81
CA ARG A 171 10.90 4.15 4.71
C ARG A 171 11.79 4.21 3.49
N LEU A 172 13.05 4.60 3.65
CA LEU A 172 14.00 4.73 2.55
C LEU A 172 14.23 3.41 1.83
N LEU A 173 14.34 2.30 2.56
CA LEU A 173 14.48 0.97 1.96
C LEU A 173 13.24 0.59 1.14
N THR A 174 12.04 0.89 1.64
CA THR A 174 10.79 0.64 0.91
C THR A 174 10.70 1.54 -0.34
N CYS A 175 11.06 2.82 -0.22
CA CYS A 175 11.12 3.73 -1.37
C CYS A 175 12.11 3.24 -2.44
N ILE A 176 13.31 2.77 -2.03
CA ILE A 176 14.31 2.20 -2.94
C ILE A 176 13.72 1.03 -3.70
N ARG A 177 13.04 0.09 -3.02
CA ARG A 177 12.41 -1.06 -3.66
C ARG A 177 11.33 -0.65 -4.67
N ILE A 178 10.47 0.31 -4.31
CA ILE A 178 9.47 0.86 -5.24
C ILE A 178 10.13 1.54 -6.45
N PHE A 179 11.25 2.26 -6.27
CA PHE A 179 11.97 2.85 -7.41
C PHE A 179 12.48 1.79 -8.38
N ILE A 180 12.94 0.63 -7.91
CA ILE A 180 13.32 -0.49 -8.78
C ILE A 180 12.11 -0.94 -9.59
N MET A 181 10.99 -1.26 -8.92
CA MET A 181 9.79 -1.77 -9.59
C MET A 181 9.23 -0.79 -10.63
N ILE A 182 9.15 0.51 -10.29
CA ILE A 182 8.72 1.56 -11.23
C ILE A 182 9.72 1.73 -12.37
N TYR A 183 11.02 1.62 -12.09
CA TYR A 183 12.04 1.74 -13.13
C TYR A 183 11.95 0.59 -14.14
N LEU A 184 11.82 -0.65 -13.65
CA LEU A 184 11.78 -1.84 -14.48
C LEU A 184 10.49 -1.92 -15.34
N SER A 185 9.39 -1.31 -14.90
CA SER A 185 8.14 -1.29 -15.69
C SER A 185 8.18 -0.37 -16.90
N SER A 186 8.82 0.81 -16.80
CA SER A 186 9.11 1.66 -17.95
C SER A 186 10.44 2.42 -17.78
N PRO A 187 11.56 1.80 -18.20
CA PRO A 187 12.91 2.37 -18.13
C PRO A 187 13.05 3.78 -18.72
N ALA A 188 12.34 4.05 -19.82
CA ALA A 188 12.40 5.33 -20.54
C ALA A 188 11.67 6.46 -19.78
N ASP A 189 10.50 6.17 -19.22
CA ASP A 189 9.66 7.17 -18.54
C ASP A 189 10.12 7.47 -17.11
N PHE A 190 10.87 6.53 -16.50
CA PHE A 190 11.25 6.58 -15.10
C PHE A 190 12.76 6.62 -14.86
N ALA A 191 13.55 7.14 -15.80
CA ALA A 191 14.99 7.39 -15.63
C ALA A 191 15.34 8.17 -14.34
N ASP A 192 14.41 8.96 -13.82
CA ASP A 192 14.55 9.69 -12.56
C ASP A 192 14.68 8.76 -11.32
N CYS A 193 14.12 7.54 -11.37
CA CYS A 193 14.33 6.53 -10.33
C CYS A 193 15.82 6.17 -10.23
N GLU A 194 16.45 5.86 -11.36
CA GLU A 194 17.88 5.52 -11.40
C GLU A 194 18.75 6.71 -10.94
N LYS A 195 18.42 7.94 -11.39
CA LYS A 195 19.10 9.16 -10.91
C LYS A 195 19.00 9.30 -9.40
N ARG A 196 17.82 9.05 -8.82
CA ARG A 196 17.60 9.12 -7.38
C ARG A 196 18.41 8.06 -6.63
N LEU A 197 18.46 6.83 -7.13
CA LEU A 197 19.26 5.75 -6.56
C LEU A 197 20.77 6.10 -6.60
N LYS A 198 21.26 6.62 -7.74
CA LYS A 198 22.66 7.11 -7.87
C LYS A 198 22.97 8.22 -6.85
N PHE A 199 22.05 9.16 -6.66
CA PHE A 199 22.19 10.19 -5.64
C PHE A 199 22.25 9.59 -4.22
N LEU A 200 21.34 8.67 -3.87
CA LEU A 200 21.32 8.04 -2.56
C LEU A 200 22.62 7.28 -2.28
N LYS A 201 23.10 6.48 -3.24
CA LYS A 201 24.39 5.77 -3.18
C LYS A 201 25.56 6.72 -2.88
N ALA A 202 25.64 7.84 -3.61
CA ALA A 202 26.79 8.73 -3.51
C ALA A 202 26.73 9.68 -2.30
N LYS A 203 25.56 10.27 -2.03
CA LYS A 203 25.43 11.47 -1.18
C LYS A 203 24.66 11.26 0.12
N HIS A 204 23.92 10.16 0.30
CA HIS A 204 23.11 9.98 1.51
C HIS A 204 24.00 9.76 2.75
N PRO A 205 23.75 10.41 3.91
CA PRO A 205 24.67 10.32 5.05
C PRO A 205 24.72 8.93 5.71
N ILE A 206 23.66 8.14 5.60
CA ILE A 206 23.54 6.83 6.26
C ILE A 206 24.11 5.70 5.38
N PRO A 207 25.15 4.96 5.82
CA PRO A 207 25.79 3.89 5.03
C PRO A 207 24.82 2.78 4.60
N LYS A 208 23.92 2.36 5.48
CA LYS A 208 22.90 1.33 5.17
C LYS A 208 22.03 1.70 3.97
N VAL A 209 21.69 2.98 3.83
CA VAL A 209 20.91 3.49 2.68
C VAL A 209 21.78 3.56 1.43
N LYS A 210 23.05 3.95 1.54
CA LYS A 210 23.99 3.94 0.41
C LYS A 210 24.15 2.53 -0.17
N ASN A 211 24.32 1.54 0.70
CA ASN A 211 24.50 0.14 0.30
C ASN A 211 23.22 -0.38 -0.37
N ALA A 212 22.05 -0.17 0.22
CA ALA A 212 20.78 -0.56 -0.39
C ALA A 212 20.56 0.07 -1.77
N ALA A 213 20.91 1.36 -1.94
CA ALA A 213 20.83 2.01 -3.24
C ALA A 213 21.87 1.47 -4.24
N ALA A 214 23.04 1.04 -3.78
CA ALA A 214 24.03 0.40 -4.62
C ALA A 214 23.58 -0.99 -5.10
N ASP A 215 22.98 -1.78 -4.21
CA ASP A 215 22.45 -3.10 -4.53
C ASP A 215 21.24 -2.98 -5.48
N ALA A 216 20.36 -2.01 -5.26
CA ALA A 216 19.27 -1.68 -6.18
C ALA A 216 19.74 -1.35 -7.61
N LEU A 217 20.85 -0.61 -7.75
CA LEU A 217 21.42 -0.30 -9.05
C LEU A 217 22.01 -1.53 -9.75
N LYS A 218 22.64 -2.44 -8.99
CA LYS A 218 23.13 -3.72 -9.53
C LYS A 218 21.98 -4.60 -9.99
N GLU A 219 20.87 -4.64 -9.24
CA GLU A 219 19.66 -5.37 -9.63
C GLU A 219 19.12 -4.84 -10.95
N ILE A 220 18.97 -3.51 -11.10
CA ILE A 220 18.54 -2.90 -12.36
C ILE A 220 19.48 -3.25 -13.53
N GLU A 221 20.79 -3.26 -13.30
CA GLU A 221 21.79 -3.62 -14.31
C GLU A 221 21.70 -5.10 -14.69
N TYR A 222 21.48 -5.98 -13.71
CA TYR A 222 21.28 -7.40 -13.93
C TYR A 222 20.02 -7.68 -14.76
N GLU A 223 18.87 -7.12 -14.39
CA GLU A 223 17.60 -7.29 -15.12
C GLU A 223 17.67 -6.72 -16.55
N ARG A 224 18.39 -5.61 -16.77
CA ARG A 224 18.62 -5.06 -18.11
C ARG A 224 19.47 -5.98 -19.01
N SER A 225 20.42 -6.70 -18.42
CA SER A 225 21.30 -7.61 -19.16
C SER A 225 20.70 -9.00 -19.38
N HIS A 226 19.63 -9.32 -18.63
CA HIS A 226 18.90 -10.58 -18.71
C HIS A 226 17.40 -10.30 -18.83
N PRO A 227 16.94 -9.67 -19.92
CA PRO A 227 15.52 -9.39 -20.09
C PRO A 227 14.74 -10.71 -20.03
N ILE A 228 13.82 -10.81 -19.08
CA ILE A 228 12.90 -11.94 -19.00
C ILE A 228 12.00 -11.86 -20.23
N GLU A 229 12.09 -12.85 -21.11
CA GLU A 229 11.13 -13.03 -22.21
C GLU A 229 9.76 -13.31 -21.57
N ASN A 230 8.89 -12.30 -21.57
CA ASN A 230 7.48 -12.41 -21.16
C ASN A 230 6.60 -12.72 -22.37
#